data_AF-A0A5E7EY12-F1
#
_entry.id   AF-A0A5E7EY12-F1
#
_cell.length_a   1.000
_cell.length_b   1.000
_cell.length_c   1.000
_cell.angle_alpha   90.00
_cell.angle_beta   90.00
_cell.angle_gamma   90.00
#
_symmetry.space_group_name_H-M   'P 1'
#
loop_
_entity.id
_entity.type
_entity.pdbx_description
1 polymer ?
#
loop_
_entity_poly.entity_id
_entity_poly.type
_entity_poly.pdbx_seq_one_letter_code
_entity_poly.pdbx_strand_id
1 'polypeptide(L)'
;MGYSVVVEFKDTNTDGQQEVLISRYNNGYANNLKPDVVVTTFANARGEYVRAEGVDDVEGNDGVDEYDADTYIIAAGLASKLAGLSTVGHGRLYSCILISSDSESKTAKPTYVNIDLFKVSNSNLSQPDANVKLKINATGFYKVEDTLEGDGKFNIDADGDEDSDADDKLIFVNIANSFVSMRGFAV
;
A
#
# COMPACT_ATOMS: atom_id res chain seq x y z
N MET A 1 4.43 18.36 -7.10
CA MET A 1 4.58 16.97 -7.58
C MET A 1 4.24 16.03 -6.42
N GLY A 2 3.23 15.16 -6.57
CA GLY A 2 2.77 14.29 -5.49
C GLY A 2 3.60 13.02 -5.36
N TYR A 3 3.51 12.32 -4.23
CA TYR A 3 4.06 10.98 -4.09
C TYR A 3 2.92 9.95 -4.16
N SER A 4 3.14 8.87 -4.91
CA SER A 4 2.19 7.77 -5.00
C SER A 4 2.90 6.42 -4.97
N VAL A 5 2.25 5.44 -4.34
CA VAL A 5 2.66 4.03 -4.34
C VAL A 5 1.53 3.20 -4.90
N VAL A 6 1.84 2.34 -5.86
CA VAL A 6 0.92 1.33 -6.38
C VAL A 6 1.40 -0.02 -5.90
N VAL A 7 0.50 -0.76 -5.27
CA VAL A 7 0.74 -2.13 -4.80
C VAL A 7 -0.13 -3.05 -5.64
N GLU A 8 0.51 -3.91 -6.42
CA GLU A 8 -0.16 -4.91 -7.25
C GLU A 8 0.19 -6.31 -6.78
N PHE A 9 -0.73 -7.24 -6.97
CA PHE A 9 -0.50 -8.65 -6.68
C PHE A 9 -0.50 -9.45 -7.97
N LYS A 10 0.62 -10.10 -8.30
CA LYS A 10 0.80 -10.83 -9.56
C LYS A 10 1.63 -12.08 -9.34
N ASP A 11 1.25 -13.18 -9.98
CA ASP A 11 2.12 -14.35 -10.17
C ASP A 11 3.05 -14.05 -11.35
N THR A 12 4.24 -13.55 -11.02
CA THR A 12 5.25 -13.09 -11.97
C THR A 12 6.13 -14.21 -12.49
N ASN A 13 6.22 -15.32 -11.76
CA ASN A 13 7.11 -16.44 -12.07
C ASN A 13 6.34 -17.70 -12.53
N THR A 14 5.01 -17.64 -12.60
CA THR A 14 4.08 -18.71 -12.98
C THR A 14 4.11 -19.95 -12.08
N ASP A 15 4.48 -19.80 -10.81
CA ASP A 15 4.49 -20.89 -9.81
C ASP A 15 3.17 -21.06 -9.05
N GLY A 16 2.18 -20.20 -9.33
CA GLY A 16 0.87 -20.19 -8.69
C GLY A 16 0.80 -19.38 -7.39
N GLN A 17 1.93 -18.84 -6.90
CA GLN A 17 1.99 -17.90 -5.79
C GLN A 17 2.01 -16.47 -6.31
N GLN A 18 1.34 -15.58 -5.59
CA GLN A 18 1.27 -14.17 -5.98
C GLN A 18 2.37 -13.40 -5.26
N GLU A 19 3.28 -12.78 -6.01
CA GLU A 19 4.16 -11.74 -5.50
C GLU A 19 3.42 -10.42 -5.30
N VAL A 20 4.01 -9.54 -4.49
CA VAL A 20 3.61 -8.13 -4.42
C VAL A 20 4.61 -7.29 -5.18
N LEU A 21 4.11 -6.45 -6.10
CA LEU A 21 4.88 -5.44 -6.80
C LEU A 21 4.55 -4.09 -6.19
N ILE A 22 5.55 -3.45 -5.58
CA ILE A 22 5.45 -2.12 -4.98
C ILE A 22 6.14 -1.14 -5.92
N SER A 23 5.33 -0.33 -6.62
CA SER A 23 5.79 0.68 -7.57
C SER A 23 5.66 2.08 -6.96
N ARG A 24 6.76 2.82 -6.88
CA ARG A 24 6.78 4.18 -6.29
C ARG A 24 6.98 5.26 -7.36
N TYR A 25 6.26 6.38 -7.17
CA TYR A 25 6.21 7.51 -8.08
C TYR A 25 6.42 8.82 -7.32
N ASN A 26 7.51 9.53 -7.60
CA ASN A 26 7.87 10.83 -7.00
C ASN A 26 7.17 12.02 -7.67
N ASN A 27 6.49 11.79 -8.79
CA ASN A 27 5.75 12.80 -9.55
C ASN A 27 4.24 12.53 -9.58
N GLY A 28 3.77 11.61 -8.74
CA GLY A 28 2.41 11.12 -8.69
C GLY A 28 2.17 9.99 -9.68
N TYR A 29 1.11 9.23 -9.45
CA TYR A 29 0.68 8.20 -10.39
C TYR A 29 -0.12 8.82 -11.54
N ALA A 30 0.30 8.55 -12.78
CA ALA A 30 -0.54 8.73 -13.95
C ALA A 30 -0.44 7.48 -14.82
N ASN A 31 -1.57 7.08 -15.41
CA ASN A 31 -1.62 5.92 -16.31
C ASN A 31 -0.53 6.09 -17.38
N ASN A 32 0.34 5.08 -17.51
CA ASN A 32 1.52 5.01 -18.40
C ASN A 32 2.80 5.73 -17.94
N LEU A 33 2.86 6.30 -16.74
CA LEU A 33 4.15 6.69 -16.18
C LEU A 33 4.94 5.46 -15.77
N LYS A 34 6.24 5.47 -16.05
CA LYS A 34 7.17 4.48 -15.52
C LYS A 34 7.39 4.80 -14.03
N PRO A 35 7.31 3.81 -13.12
CA PRO A 35 7.70 3.98 -11.72
C PRO A 35 9.16 4.41 -11.61
N ASP A 36 9.47 5.21 -10.60
CA ASP A 36 10.86 5.55 -10.25
C ASP A 36 11.57 4.32 -9.66
N VAL A 37 10.86 3.56 -8.83
CA VAL A 37 11.32 2.30 -8.23
C VAL A 37 10.24 1.25 -8.32
N VAL A 38 10.64 0.01 -8.59
CA VAL A 38 9.78 -1.19 -8.56
C VAL A 38 10.46 -2.24 -7.70
N VAL A 39 9.82 -2.58 -6.58
CA VAL A 39 10.27 -3.66 -5.69
C VAL A 39 9.31 -4.83 -5.82
N THR A 40 9.85 -6.03 -5.94
CA THR A 40 9.06 -7.28 -5.94
C THR A 40 9.31 -8.02 -4.63
N THR A 41 8.25 -8.32 -3.88
CA THR A 41 8.35 -9.14 -2.66
C THR A 41 7.73 -10.51 -2.88
N PHE A 42 8.47 -11.54 -2.48
CA PHE A 42 8.14 -12.93 -2.73
C PHE A 42 7.59 -13.60 -1.48
N ALA A 43 6.48 -14.32 -1.64
CA ALA A 43 5.91 -15.16 -0.61
C ALA A 43 6.65 -16.49 -0.52
N ASN A 44 6.70 -17.07 0.67
CA ASN A 44 7.07 -18.46 0.88
C ASN A 44 5.84 -19.38 0.69
N ALA A 45 6.06 -20.69 0.75
CA ALA A 45 4.98 -21.69 0.64
C ALA A 45 3.90 -21.60 1.74
N ARG A 46 4.10 -20.80 2.79
CA ARG A 46 3.11 -20.52 3.85
C ARG A 46 2.31 -19.23 3.60
N GLY A 47 2.59 -18.52 2.49
CA GLY A 47 1.97 -17.25 2.17
C GLY A 47 2.55 -16.06 2.94
N GLU A 48 3.73 -16.21 3.56
CA GLU A 48 4.43 -15.12 4.25
C GLU A 48 5.45 -14.49 3.30
N TYR A 49 5.46 -13.17 3.16
CA TYR A 49 6.52 -12.50 2.40
C TYR A 49 7.81 -12.54 3.20
N VAL A 50 8.89 -13.02 2.58
CA VAL A 50 10.18 -13.27 3.26
C VAL A 50 11.38 -12.69 2.52
N ARG A 51 11.16 -12.14 1.32
CA ARG A 51 12.23 -11.65 0.46
C ARG A 51 11.75 -10.52 -0.42
N ALA A 52 12.60 -9.50 -0.60
CA ALA A 52 12.39 -8.40 -1.55
C ALA A 52 13.54 -8.34 -2.57
N GLU A 53 13.22 -7.99 -3.82
CA GLU A 53 14.18 -7.74 -4.91
C GLU A 53 13.90 -6.39 -5.58
N GLY A 54 14.95 -5.75 -6.11
CA GLY A 54 14.86 -4.40 -6.69
C GLY A 54 14.83 -3.28 -5.64
N VAL A 55 15.23 -3.61 -4.41
CA VAL A 55 15.28 -2.72 -3.25
C VAL A 55 16.26 -1.56 -3.51
N ASP A 56 15.83 -0.36 -3.14
CA ASP A 56 16.61 0.85 -3.08
C ASP A 56 16.75 1.35 -1.64
N ASP A 57 17.54 2.41 -1.44
CA ASP A 57 17.71 3.09 -0.15
C ASP A 57 16.39 3.79 0.22
N VAL A 58 15.56 3.11 0.99
CA VAL A 58 14.14 3.43 1.21
C VAL A 58 13.98 4.68 2.07
N GLU A 59 14.91 4.86 3.02
CA GLU A 59 14.94 5.96 3.97
C GLU A 59 15.88 7.10 3.55
N GLY A 60 16.71 6.89 2.54
CA GLY A 60 17.66 7.86 2.00
C GLY A 60 18.87 8.10 2.90
N ASN A 61 19.12 7.21 3.85
CA ASN A 61 20.22 7.29 4.80
C ASN A 61 20.98 5.97 4.74
N ASP A 62 22.30 6.05 4.59
CA ASP A 62 23.22 4.90 4.69
C ASP A 62 23.22 3.88 3.53
N GLY A 63 22.46 4.12 2.46
CA GLY A 63 22.48 3.30 1.24
C GLY A 63 21.65 2.03 1.37
N VAL A 64 21.78 1.11 0.41
CA VAL A 64 20.93 -0.11 0.38
C VAL A 64 21.40 -1.14 1.40
N ASP A 65 20.54 -1.50 2.37
CA ASP A 65 20.80 -2.50 3.41
C ASP A 65 19.62 -3.44 3.72
N GLU A 66 19.72 -4.20 4.82
CA GLU A 66 18.69 -5.17 5.24
C GLU A 66 17.40 -4.48 5.74
N TYR A 67 17.52 -3.29 6.33
CA TYR A 67 16.38 -2.52 6.83
C TYR A 67 15.47 -2.06 5.68
N ASP A 68 16.06 -1.71 4.53
CA ASP A 68 15.30 -1.38 3.33
C ASP A 68 14.44 -2.57 2.87
N ALA A 69 15.04 -3.76 2.79
CA ALA A 69 14.34 -4.97 2.36
C ALA A 69 13.22 -5.34 3.34
N ASP A 70 13.49 -5.28 4.64
CA ASP A 70 12.50 -5.55 5.69
C ASP A 70 11.31 -4.58 5.62
N THR A 71 11.57 -3.31 5.31
CA THR A 71 10.53 -2.29 5.16
C THR A 71 9.54 -2.65 4.04
N TYR A 72 10.04 -3.15 2.90
CA TYR A 72 9.17 -3.63 1.82
C TYR A 72 8.43 -4.92 2.15
N ILE A 73 9.08 -5.86 2.85
CA ILE A 73 8.44 -7.11 3.29
C ILE A 73 7.27 -6.82 4.24
N ILE A 74 7.45 -5.92 5.20
CA ILE A 74 6.39 -5.48 6.11
C ILE A 74 5.25 -4.82 5.34
N ALA A 75 5.56 -3.91 4.42
CA ALA A 75 4.56 -3.23 3.60
C ALA A 75 3.75 -4.20 2.73
N ALA A 76 4.40 -5.19 2.13
CA ALA A 76 3.75 -6.25 1.36
C ALA A 76 2.83 -7.11 2.23
N GLY A 77 3.27 -7.46 3.44
CA GLY A 77 2.45 -8.16 4.43
C GLY A 77 1.20 -7.39 4.83
N LEU A 78 1.35 -6.09 5.12
CA LEU A 78 0.23 -5.19 5.46
C LEU A 78 -0.76 -5.05 4.30
N ALA A 79 -0.27 -4.81 3.08
CA ALA A 79 -1.10 -4.68 1.90
C ALA A 79 -1.82 -6.00 1.55
N SER A 80 -1.17 -7.15 1.76
CA SER A 80 -1.79 -8.45 1.49
C SER A 80 -2.89 -8.80 2.47
N LYS A 81 -2.80 -8.35 3.73
CA LYS A 81 -3.92 -8.47 4.69
C LYS A 81 -5.14 -7.71 4.18
N LEU A 82 -4.93 -6.50 3.66
CA LEU A 82 -5.98 -5.69 3.07
C LEU A 82 -6.59 -6.31 1.79
N ALA A 83 -5.77 -7.02 1.00
CA ALA A 83 -6.19 -7.56 -0.28
C ALA A 83 -7.00 -8.87 -0.18
N GLY A 84 -6.97 -9.57 0.96
CA GLY A 84 -7.73 -10.80 1.13
C GLY A 84 -7.95 -11.19 2.59
N LEU A 85 -9.18 -11.61 2.89
CA LEU A 85 -9.65 -12.28 4.12
C LEU A 85 -8.97 -13.66 4.34
N SER A 86 -7.91 -13.99 3.60
CA SER A 86 -7.32 -15.33 3.55
C SER A 86 -5.87 -15.30 3.07
N THR A 87 -5.07 -16.17 3.67
CA THR A 87 -3.70 -16.53 3.27
C THR A 87 -3.60 -16.67 1.75
N VAL A 88 -2.73 -15.83 1.16
CA VAL A 88 -2.27 -15.77 -0.23
C VAL A 88 -2.94 -16.75 -1.22
N GLY A 89 -3.74 -16.21 -2.14
CA GLY A 89 -4.02 -16.83 -3.45
C GLY A 89 -5.46 -17.26 -3.74
N HIS A 90 -6.31 -17.45 -2.73
CA HIS A 90 -7.69 -17.89 -2.96
C HIS A 90 -8.70 -16.90 -2.35
N GLY A 91 -9.41 -16.16 -3.22
CA GLY A 91 -10.52 -15.29 -2.83
C GLY A 91 -10.15 -13.84 -2.46
N ARG A 92 -9.16 -13.24 -3.14
CA ARG A 92 -8.79 -11.82 -2.92
C ARG A 92 -9.91 -10.88 -3.37
N LEU A 93 -10.19 -9.88 -2.53
CA LEU A 93 -11.18 -8.84 -2.82
C LEU A 93 -10.58 -7.78 -3.75
N TYR A 94 -9.33 -7.39 -3.53
CA TYR A 94 -8.65 -6.33 -4.27
C TYR A 94 -7.45 -6.83 -5.08
N SER A 95 -7.31 -6.32 -6.31
CA SER A 95 -6.18 -6.59 -7.22
C SER A 95 -5.09 -5.53 -7.12
N CYS A 96 -5.44 -4.31 -6.69
CA CYS A 96 -4.56 -3.16 -6.65
C CYS A 96 -4.93 -2.23 -5.49
N ILE A 97 -3.91 -1.65 -4.86
CA ILE A 97 -4.02 -0.59 -3.85
C ILE A 97 -3.16 0.58 -4.33
N LEU A 98 -3.76 1.76 -4.47
CA LEU A 98 -3.04 3.00 -4.78
C LEU A 98 -3.04 3.90 -3.53
N ILE A 99 -1.85 4.32 -3.12
CA ILE A 99 -1.64 5.18 -1.96
C ILE A 99 -1.09 6.50 -2.47
N SER A 100 -1.79 7.60 -2.20
CA SER A 100 -1.38 8.95 -2.62
C SER A 100 -1.35 9.90 -1.42
N SER A 101 -0.52 10.94 -1.50
CA SER A 101 -0.39 11.92 -0.41
C SER A 101 -0.30 13.35 -0.93
N ASP A 102 -0.73 14.31 -0.10
CA ASP A 102 -0.89 15.72 -0.46
C ASP A 102 0.41 16.56 -0.44
N SER A 103 1.46 16.07 0.22
CA SER A 103 2.72 16.82 0.37
C SER A 103 3.68 16.57 -0.79
N GLU A 104 4.13 17.68 -1.40
CA GLU A 104 5.16 17.70 -2.44
C GLU A 104 6.59 17.65 -1.88
N SER A 105 6.76 17.81 -0.57
CA SER A 105 8.07 17.81 0.07
C SER A 105 8.44 16.41 0.56
N LYS A 106 9.57 15.88 0.07
CA LYS A 106 10.16 14.60 0.52
C LYS A 106 10.43 14.57 2.03
N THR A 107 10.63 15.73 2.66
CA THR A 107 11.04 15.83 4.07
C THR A 107 9.89 16.15 5.03
N ALA A 108 8.74 16.60 4.54
CA ALA A 108 7.59 16.90 5.39
C ALA A 108 6.60 15.74 5.39
N LYS A 109 6.20 15.27 6.58
CA LYS A 109 5.15 14.26 6.74
C LYS A 109 3.83 14.79 6.11
N PRO A 110 3.18 14.03 5.21
CA PRO A 110 1.95 14.50 4.55
C PRO A 110 0.81 14.78 5.52
N THR A 111 -0.02 15.78 5.20
CA THR A 111 -1.21 16.06 6.02
C THR A 111 -2.29 15.04 5.74
N TYR A 112 -2.46 14.66 4.47
CA TYR A 112 -3.46 13.72 4.00
C TYR A 112 -2.82 12.55 3.25
N VAL A 113 -3.36 11.36 3.48
CA VAL A 113 -3.05 10.14 2.72
C VAL A 113 -4.38 9.57 2.22
N ASN A 114 -4.47 9.28 0.93
CA ASN A 114 -5.60 8.55 0.35
C ASN A 114 -5.14 7.14 0.01
N ILE A 115 -5.99 6.16 0.33
CA ILE A 115 -5.82 4.76 -0.04
C ILE A 115 -7.00 4.40 -0.93
N ASP A 116 -6.74 4.16 -2.20
CA ASP A 116 -7.68 3.77 -3.24
C ASP A 116 -7.59 2.25 -3.46
N LEU A 117 -8.73 1.57 -3.40
CA LEU A 117 -8.83 0.12 -3.50
C LEU A 117 -9.55 -0.26 -4.79
N PHE A 118 -8.99 -1.22 -5.53
CA PHE A 118 -9.55 -1.70 -6.80
C PHE A 118 -9.82 -3.19 -6.69
N LYS A 119 -11.09 -3.57 -6.83
CA LYS A 119 -11.53 -4.97 -6.74
C LYS A 119 -10.96 -5.76 -7.91
N VAL A 120 -10.80 -7.07 -7.74
CA VAL A 120 -10.33 -7.95 -8.82
C VAL A 120 -11.20 -7.85 -10.08
N SER A 121 -12.50 -7.59 -9.93
CA SER A 121 -13.44 -7.36 -11.03
C SER A 121 -13.33 -5.98 -11.69
N ASN A 122 -12.63 -5.02 -11.08
CA ASN A 122 -12.50 -3.66 -11.59
C ASN A 122 -11.35 -3.56 -12.59
N SER A 123 -11.69 -3.28 -13.84
CA SER A 123 -10.73 -3.06 -14.93
C SER A 123 -10.39 -1.59 -15.16
N ASN A 124 -11.10 -0.67 -14.48
CA ASN A 124 -10.91 0.77 -14.60
C ASN A 124 -10.17 1.36 -13.39
N LEU A 125 -8.83 1.41 -13.48
CA LEU A 125 -7.97 1.97 -12.43
C LEU A 125 -8.09 3.50 -12.24
N SER A 126 -8.93 4.19 -13.01
CA SER A 126 -9.25 5.61 -12.77
C SER A 126 -10.42 5.82 -11.80
N GLN A 127 -11.12 4.75 -11.43
CA GLN A 127 -12.28 4.80 -10.54
C GLN A 127 -12.13 3.71 -9.48
N PRO A 128 -11.69 4.06 -8.26
CA PRO A 128 -11.56 3.09 -7.18
C PRO A 128 -12.93 2.58 -6.74
N ASP A 129 -12.99 1.32 -6.31
CA ASP A 129 -14.20 0.73 -5.71
C ASP A 129 -14.44 1.25 -4.29
N ALA A 130 -13.35 1.54 -3.58
CA ALA A 130 -13.37 2.15 -2.26
C ALA A 130 -12.18 3.11 -2.10
N ASN A 131 -12.38 4.17 -1.33
CA ASN A 131 -11.31 5.11 -0.98
C ASN A 131 -11.37 5.40 0.51
N VAL A 132 -10.23 5.31 1.17
CA VAL A 132 -10.05 5.65 2.59
C VAL A 132 -9.15 6.87 2.71
N LYS A 133 -9.65 7.91 3.38
CA LYS A 133 -8.88 9.14 3.62
C LYS A 133 -8.37 9.18 5.04
N LEU A 134 -7.08 9.40 5.17
CA LEU A 134 -6.40 9.57 6.45
C LEU A 134 -5.87 11.00 6.57
N LYS A 135 -6.01 11.57 7.77
CA LYS A 135 -5.43 12.87 8.11
C LYS A 135 -4.55 12.77 9.33
N ILE A 136 -3.43 13.48 9.29
CA ILE A 136 -2.54 13.62 10.43
C ILE A 136 -3.22 14.49 11.50
N ASN A 137 -3.21 14.02 12.74
CA ASN A 137 -3.66 14.79 13.88
C ASN A 137 -2.55 15.71 14.43
N ALA A 138 -2.90 16.55 15.41
CA ALA A 138 -1.95 17.47 16.03
C ALA A 138 -0.77 16.78 16.75
N THR A 139 -0.90 15.49 17.10
CA THR A 139 0.18 14.69 17.71
C THR A 139 1.04 13.95 16.70
N GLY A 140 0.81 14.15 15.39
CA GLY A 140 1.62 13.58 14.32
C GLY A 140 1.19 12.18 13.86
N PHE A 141 0.04 11.68 14.31
CA PHE A 141 -0.47 10.35 13.95
C PHE A 141 -1.64 10.44 12.96
N TYR A 142 -1.67 9.55 11.97
CA TYR A 142 -2.79 9.44 11.05
C TYR A 142 -4.04 8.88 11.73
N LYS A 143 -5.20 9.38 11.31
CA LYS A 143 -6.52 8.84 11.63
C LYS A 143 -7.36 8.79 10.37
N VAL A 144 -8.18 7.75 10.23
CA VAL A 144 -9.20 7.66 9.18
C VAL A 144 -10.24 8.76 9.43
N GLU A 145 -10.47 9.63 8.44
CA GLU A 145 -11.50 10.69 8.50
C GLU A 145 -12.78 10.30 7.77
N ASP A 146 -12.68 9.59 6.64
CA ASP A 146 -13.82 9.35 5.74
C ASP A 146 -13.55 8.17 4.80
N THR A 147 -14.62 7.54 4.30
CA THR A 147 -14.59 6.52 3.23
C THR A 147 -15.62 6.83 2.15
N LEU A 148 -15.26 6.61 0.88
CA LEU A 148 -16.20 6.78 -0.25
C LEU A 148 -17.10 5.56 -0.50
N GLU A 149 -17.29 4.68 0.49
CA GLU A 149 -18.22 3.55 0.38
C GLU A 149 -19.51 3.84 1.18
N GLY A 150 -20.67 3.72 0.53
CA GLY A 150 -21.99 3.91 1.17
C GLY A 150 -22.28 5.33 1.68
N ASP A 151 -22.93 5.43 2.85
CA ASP A 151 -23.45 6.67 3.47
C ASP A 151 -22.37 7.63 4.02
N GLY A 152 -21.11 7.53 3.55
CA GLY A 152 -19.98 8.33 4.08
C GLY A 152 -19.54 7.90 5.49
N LYS A 153 -19.63 6.60 5.77
CA LYS A 153 -19.14 6.00 7.02
C LYS A 153 -18.21 4.85 6.68
N PHE A 154 -17.12 4.73 7.44
CA PHE A 154 -16.23 3.58 7.38
C PHE A 154 -17.04 2.29 7.60
N ASN A 155 -17.03 1.42 6.60
CA ASN A 155 -17.79 0.17 6.52
C ASN A 155 -16.98 -0.92 5.79
N ILE A 156 -15.66 -0.81 5.79
CA ILE A 156 -14.76 -1.77 5.17
C ILE A 156 -14.32 -2.76 6.25
N ASP A 157 -14.65 -4.02 6.04
CA ASP A 157 -14.10 -5.18 6.73
C ASP A 157 -12.73 -5.49 6.10
N ALA A 158 -11.67 -5.03 6.74
CA ALA A 158 -10.29 -5.12 6.27
C ALA A 158 -9.54 -6.31 6.86
N ASP A 159 -9.95 -6.82 8.02
CA ASP A 159 -9.33 -7.98 8.68
C ASP A 159 -10.08 -9.30 8.49
N GLY A 160 -11.34 -9.22 8.10
CA GLY A 160 -12.18 -10.32 7.66
C GLY A 160 -12.98 -11.04 8.70
N ASP A 161 -13.32 -10.35 9.77
CA ASP A 161 -14.16 -10.89 10.85
C ASP A 161 -15.67 -10.62 10.67
N GLU A 162 -16.07 -10.14 9.49
CA GLU A 162 -17.43 -9.81 9.08
C GLU A 162 -18.02 -8.56 9.76
N ASP A 163 -17.20 -7.71 10.37
CA ASP A 163 -17.63 -6.43 10.92
C ASP A 163 -16.84 -5.22 10.38
N SER A 164 -17.04 -4.04 10.98
CA SER A 164 -16.28 -2.86 10.61
C SER A 164 -16.02 -1.99 11.83
N ASP A 165 -14.79 -2.04 12.34
CA ASP A 165 -14.48 -1.56 13.67
C ASP A 165 -13.19 -0.70 13.77
N ALA A 166 -12.50 -0.76 14.91
CA ALA A 166 -11.26 -0.03 15.14
C ALA A 166 -10.02 -0.75 14.59
N ASP A 167 -10.03 -2.08 14.53
CA ASP A 167 -8.92 -2.91 14.08
C ASP A 167 -8.77 -2.78 12.56
N ASP A 168 -9.87 -2.69 11.81
CA ASP A 168 -9.85 -2.35 10.38
C ASP A 168 -9.19 -1.00 10.10
N LYS A 169 -9.57 0.02 10.87
CA LYS A 169 -9.01 1.38 10.74
C LYS A 169 -7.52 1.37 11.06
N LEU A 170 -7.10 0.56 12.03
CA LEU A 170 -5.70 0.42 12.40
C LEU A 170 -4.87 -0.18 11.25
N ILE A 171 -5.43 -1.11 10.46
CA ILE A 171 -4.76 -1.63 9.26
C ILE A 171 -4.47 -0.50 8.27
N PHE A 172 -5.45 0.35 7.96
CA PHE A 172 -5.25 1.49 7.05
C PHE A 172 -4.22 2.50 7.60
N VAL A 173 -4.21 2.75 8.90
CA VAL A 173 -3.23 3.63 9.55
C VAL A 173 -1.82 3.04 9.46
N ASN A 174 -1.67 1.72 9.66
CA ASN A 174 -0.37 1.04 9.56
C ASN A 174 0.15 1.06 8.12
N ILE A 175 -0.70 0.80 7.13
CA ILE A 175 -0.40 0.95 5.71
C ILE A 175 0.08 2.38 5.44
N ALA A 176 -0.71 3.40 5.79
CA ALA A 176 -0.34 4.79 5.55
C ALA A 176 1.02 5.17 6.16
N ASN A 177 1.30 4.77 7.41
CA ASN A 177 2.59 5.06 8.04
C ASN A 177 3.76 4.32 7.34
N SER A 178 3.59 3.04 7.00
CA SER A 178 4.62 2.24 6.34
C SER A 178 4.96 2.78 4.95
N PHE A 179 3.99 3.23 4.17
CA PHE A 179 4.26 3.78 2.84
C PHE A 179 4.73 5.25 2.87
N VAL A 180 4.37 6.01 3.90
CA VAL A 180 4.87 7.38 4.10
C VAL A 180 6.34 7.40 4.50
N SER A 181 6.83 6.42 5.26
CA SER A 181 8.27 6.35 5.60
C SER A 181 9.15 6.13 4.36
N MET A 182 8.62 5.49 3.32
CA MET A 182 9.33 5.23 2.05
C MET A 182 9.47 6.45 1.14
N ARG A 183 9.04 7.66 1.54
CA ARG A 183 9.11 8.88 0.72
C ARG A 183 10.50 9.51 0.63
N GLY A 184 11.41 9.11 1.51
CA GLY A 184 12.73 9.72 1.70
C GLY A 184 13.75 9.41 0.61
N PHE A 185 13.56 8.32 -0.14
CA PHE A 185 14.55 7.81 -1.09
C PHE A 185 15.10 8.86 -2.07
N ALA A 186 16.42 8.81 -2.25
CA ALA A 186 17.16 9.59 -3.23
C ALA A 186 17.14 8.87 -4.59
N VAL A 187 16.91 9.62 -5.67
CA VAL A 187 17.05 9.15 -7.07
C VAL A 187 18.27 9.84 -7.66
#